data_AF-A0A5J4RLI9-F1
#
_entry.id   AF-A0A5J4RLI9-F1
#
_cell.length_a   1.000
_cell.length_b   1.000
_cell.length_c   1.000
_cell.angle_alpha   90.00
_cell.angle_beta   90.00
_cell.angle_gamma   90.00
#
_symmetry.space_group_name_H-M   'P 1'
#
loop_
_entity.id
_entity.type
_entity.pdbx_description
1 polymer ?
#
loop_
_entity_poly.entity_id
_entity_poly.type
_entity_poly.pdbx_seq_one_letter_code
_entity_poly.pdbx_strand_id
1 'polypeptide(L)'
;MELILNTFGTSLSRDNEGFVITHKDGRQRIPTESIKSIQISRGAQITSDAVILAVEKEIEVLFTDKAGTPIGRIWSPKYGSISTIRKGQLNFTFSKEAVKWIKDLIRKKIENQQALLLTMKISNEVDRRATEKAIHRLEDYRRKIETIDGEIVSDIAPTLRGWEGVASKIYFEAMNRFLPEEYHFENRSQHPAMDVVNAFLNYGYGILYGKIEGALIKTGIDPYIGVLHRDDYNRPVLVYDVIELYRVWVEYVVYSLIAQRVVTDEYYSMKEDGSYWLEGLGRRVLIQSLNDYLDETIQIKGVTRSRMHQIFLYAQDLAQRFKTFQ
;
A
#
# COMPACT_ATOMS: atom_id res chain seq x y z
N MET A 1 -4.04 3.03 17.84
CA MET A 1 -2.69 3.56 17.57
C MET A 1 -1.77 2.43 17.16
N GLU A 2 -0.81 2.72 16.29
CA GLU A 2 0.33 1.82 16.03
C GLU A 2 1.44 2.20 17.03
N LEU A 3 2.05 1.23 17.70
CA LEU A 3 3.12 1.49 18.66
C LEU A 3 4.48 1.20 18.03
N ILE A 4 5.32 2.23 17.85
CA ILE A 4 6.60 2.12 17.14
C ILE A 4 7.76 2.26 18.13
N LEU A 5 8.56 1.21 18.29
CA LEU A 5 9.76 1.19 19.13
C LEU A 5 11.00 1.14 18.24
N ASN A 6 11.58 2.30 17.94
CA ASN A 6 12.73 2.43 17.03
C ASN A 6 13.99 3.02 17.68
N THR A 7 13.95 3.29 18.99
CA THR A 7 15.05 3.92 19.72
C THR A 7 15.88 2.88 20.46
N PHE A 8 17.21 2.99 20.39
CA PHE A 8 18.12 2.03 21.02
C PHE A 8 17.98 2.03 22.55
N GLY A 9 17.89 0.85 23.15
CA GLY A 9 17.73 0.66 24.60
C GLY A 9 16.29 0.82 25.08
N THR A 10 15.32 0.94 24.17
CA THR A 10 13.91 0.89 24.53
C THR A 10 13.49 -0.55 24.79
N SER A 11 12.71 -0.81 25.84
CA SER A 11 12.11 -2.12 26.10
C SER A 11 10.59 -2.06 26.28
N LEU A 12 9.87 -3.02 25.68
CA LEU A 12 8.45 -3.25 25.89
C LEU A 12 8.22 -4.44 26.83
N SER A 13 7.49 -4.20 27.92
CA SER A 13 7.16 -5.19 28.95
C SER A 13 5.66 -5.25 29.23
N ARG A 14 5.18 -6.34 29.83
CA ARG A 14 3.80 -6.47 30.32
C ARG A 14 3.70 -5.92 31.74
N ASP A 15 2.63 -5.16 31.99
CA ASP A 15 2.18 -4.79 33.34
C ASP A 15 0.66 -4.98 33.42
N ASN A 16 0.27 -6.13 33.98
CA ASN A 16 -1.11 -6.60 34.02
C ASN A 16 -1.71 -6.67 32.60
N GLU A 17 -2.79 -5.91 32.34
CA GLU A 17 -3.49 -5.80 31.05
C GLU A 17 -2.95 -4.65 30.17
N GLY A 18 -1.78 -4.11 30.50
CA GLY A 18 -1.16 -3.00 29.78
C GLY A 18 0.27 -3.31 29.33
N PHE A 19 0.73 -2.55 28.34
CA PHE A 19 2.14 -2.53 27.98
C PHE A 19 2.87 -1.41 28.71
N VAL A 20 4.13 -1.65 29.07
CA VAL A 20 5.02 -0.63 29.64
C VAL A 20 6.23 -0.49 28.75
N ILE A 21 6.41 0.73 28.25
CA ILE A 21 7.59 1.15 27.51
C ILE A 21 8.57 1.75 28.51
N THR A 22 9.79 1.23 28.51
CA THR A 22 10.91 1.78 29.27
C THR A 22 11.92 2.36 28.30
N HIS A 23 12.24 3.63 28.47
CA HIS A 23 13.33 4.34 27.79
C HIS A 23 14.29 4.90 28.85
N LYS A 24 15.42 5.49 28.40
CA LYS A 24 16.37 6.14 29.31
C LYS A 24 15.75 7.26 30.14
N ASP A 25 14.77 7.96 29.57
CA ASP A 25 14.16 9.15 30.17
C ASP A 25 12.91 8.84 31.01
N GLY A 26 12.48 7.58 31.08
CA GLY A 26 11.35 7.20 31.93
C GLY A 26 10.58 5.95 31.49
N ARG A 27 9.47 5.71 32.18
CA ARG A 27 8.51 4.63 31.93
C ARG A 27 7.14 5.19 31.59
N GLN A 28 6.52 4.61 30.56
CA GLN A 28 5.15 4.94 30.16
C GLN A 28 4.33 3.67 30.05
N ARG A 29 3.17 3.64 30.71
CA ARG A 29 2.18 2.56 30.58
C ARG A 29 1.13 2.92 29.53
N ILE A 30 0.79 1.97 28.67
CA ILE A 30 -0.19 2.12 27.60
C ILE A 30 -1.22 0.98 27.69
N PRO A 31 -2.52 1.30 27.75
CA PRO A 31 -3.60 0.29 27.69
C PRO A 31 -3.61 -0.46 26.36
N THR A 32 -3.87 -1.77 26.40
CA THR A 32 -3.86 -2.65 25.22
C THR A 32 -4.96 -2.29 24.23
N GLU A 33 -6.11 -1.81 24.69
CA GLU A 33 -7.31 -1.51 23.89
C GLU A 33 -7.05 -0.45 22.82
N SER A 34 -6.09 0.44 23.09
CA SER A 34 -5.73 1.51 22.16
C SER A 34 -4.80 1.03 21.06
N ILE A 35 -4.11 -0.10 21.22
CA ILE A 35 -3.00 -0.54 20.36
C ILE A 35 -3.51 -1.52 19.31
N LYS A 36 -3.26 -1.21 18.04
CA LYS A 36 -3.64 -2.06 16.89
C LYS A 36 -2.50 -2.96 16.43
N SER A 37 -1.27 -2.49 16.59
CA SER A 37 -0.05 -3.19 16.18
C SER A 37 1.14 -2.63 16.94
N ILE A 38 2.19 -3.44 17.06
CA ILE A 38 3.46 -3.09 17.68
C ILE A 38 4.58 -3.31 16.65
N GLN A 39 5.35 -2.28 16.34
CA GLN A 39 6.54 -2.36 15.50
C GLN A 39 7.80 -2.27 16.37
N ILE A 40 8.68 -3.27 16.25
CA ILE A 40 9.96 -3.35 16.96
C ILE A 40 11.09 -3.24 15.93
N SER A 41 11.85 -2.15 15.97
CA SER A 41 13.02 -1.98 15.10
C SER A 41 14.32 -2.33 15.84
N ARG A 42 15.42 -2.40 15.09
CA ARG A 42 16.75 -2.73 15.64
C ARG A 42 17.11 -1.82 16.82
N GLY A 43 17.49 -2.44 17.94
CA GLY A 43 17.91 -1.74 19.16
C GLY A 43 16.80 -1.60 20.21
N ALA A 44 15.55 -1.89 19.86
CA ALA A 44 14.48 -2.07 20.82
C ALA A 44 14.35 -3.54 21.26
N GLN A 45 13.79 -3.74 22.45
CA GLN A 45 13.60 -5.05 23.09
C GLN A 45 12.12 -5.27 23.40
N ILE A 46 11.68 -6.53 23.38
CA ILE A 46 10.35 -6.93 23.82
C ILE A 46 10.46 -8.20 24.68
N THR A 47 9.78 -8.21 25.82
CA THR A 47 9.75 -9.37 26.73
C THR A 47 8.79 -10.46 26.23
N SER A 48 8.99 -11.71 26.66
CA SER A 48 8.08 -12.82 26.36
C SER A 48 6.65 -12.52 26.82
N ASP A 49 6.47 -11.93 28.00
CA ASP A 49 5.15 -11.64 28.55
C ASP A 49 4.42 -10.57 27.75
N ALA A 50 5.14 -9.57 27.22
CA ALA A 50 4.58 -8.59 26.29
C ALA A 50 4.16 -9.26 24.97
N VAL A 51 4.97 -10.18 24.44
CA VAL A 51 4.58 -10.96 23.25
C VAL A 51 3.32 -11.79 23.51
N ILE A 52 3.25 -12.48 24.65
CA ILE A 52 2.09 -13.29 25.04
C ILE A 52 0.84 -12.41 25.17
N LEU A 53 0.94 -11.27 25.85
CA LEU A 53 -0.18 -10.32 25.96
C LEU A 53 -0.62 -9.81 24.59
N ALA A 54 0.32 -9.50 23.70
CA ALA A 54 -0.01 -9.09 22.33
C ALA A 54 -0.78 -10.18 21.59
N VAL A 55 -0.35 -11.44 21.70
CA VAL A 55 -1.06 -12.59 21.13
C VAL A 55 -2.45 -12.80 21.75
N GLU A 56 -2.57 -12.68 23.08
CA GLU A 56 -3.84 -12.79 23.83
C GLU A 56 -4.86 -11.74 23.37
N LYS A 57 -4.39 -10.53 23.09
CA LYS A 57 -5.21 -9.38 22.66
C LYS A 57 -5.34 -9.24 21.14
N GLU A 58 -4.84 -10.21 20.38
CA GLU A 58 -4.82 -10.18 18.90
C GLU A 58 -4.12 -8.93 18.31
N ILE A 59 -3.11 -8.43 19.02
CA ILE A 59 -2.24 -7.33 18.59
C ILE A 59 -1.04 -7.93 17.86
N GLU A 60 -0.88 -7.59 16.59
CA GLU A 60 0.25 -8.07 15.80
C GLU A 60 1.56 -7.39 16.23
N VAL A 61 2.65 -8.18 16.28
CA VAL A 61 4.00 -7.68 16.53
C VAL A 61 4.83 -7.86 15.26
N LEU A 62 5.33 -6.75 14.72
CA LEU A 62 6.15 -6.70 13.52
C LEU A 62 7.58 -6.32 13.91
N PHE A 63 8.55 -7.18 13.59
CA PHE A 63 9.96 -6.81 13.62
C PHE A 63 10.32 -6.18 12.29
N THR A 64 10.93 -5.00 12.29
CA THR A 64 11.26 -4.26 11.07
C THR A 64 12.76 -4.03 10.92
N ASP A 65 13.23 -3.96 9.67
CA ASP A 65 14.58 -3.50 9.35
C ASP A 65 14.73 -1.97 9.48
N LYS A 66 15.86 -1.41 9.02
CA LYS A 66 16.12 0.04 9.03
C LYS A 66 15.25 0.84 8.04
N ALA A 67 14.76 0.20 6.98
CA ALA A 67 13.89 0.82 5.99
C ALA A 67 12.41 0.84 6.44
N GLY A 68 12.07 0.09 7.50
CA GLY A 68 10.70 -0.11 7.98
C GLY A 68 10.03 -1.35 7.38
N THR A 69 10.79 -2.19 6.67
CA THR A 69 10.30 -3.43 6.07
C THR A 69 10.14 -4.49 7.16
N PRO A 70 8.95 -5.14 7.29
CA PRO A 70 8.79 -6.26 8.19
C PRO A 70 9.70 -7.44 7.82
N ILE A 71 10.53 -7.89 8.78
CA ILE A 71 11.43 -9.06 8.66
C ILE A 71 10.96 -10.25 9.50
N GLY A 72 10.05 -10.02 10.44
CA GLY A 72 9.47 -11.05 11.29
C GLY A 72 8.12 -10.60 11.81
N ARG A 73 7.21 -11.55 12.01
CA ARG A 73 5.87 -11.29 12.53
C ARG A 73 5.54 -12.30 13.62
N ILE A 74 5.03 -11.82 14.75
CA ILE A 74 4.43 -12.68 15.77
C ILE A 74 2.91 -12.46 15.73
N TRP A 75 2.18 -13.57 15.69
CA TRP A 75 0.73 -13.62 15.69
C TRP A 75 0.26 -14.88 16.42
N SER A 76 -1.00 -14.87 16.85
CA SER A 76 -1.71 -16.04 17.41
C SER A 76 -1.76 -17.26 16.48
N PRO A 77 -1.69 -18.51 16.99
CA PRO A 77 -1.92 -19.69 16.15
C PRO A 77 -3.40 -19.81 15.70
N LYS A 78 -4.32 -19.02 16.28
CA LYS A 78 -5.72 -19.00 15.88
C LYS A 78 -5.84 -18.34 14.51
N TYR A 79 -6.20 -19.13 13.50
CA TYR A 79 -6.65 -18.58 12.23
C TYR A 79 -7.94 -17.80 12.47
N GLY A 80 -7.93 -16.49 12.20
CA GLY A 80 -9.12 -15.64 12.25
C GLY A 80 -10.19 -16.06 11.23
N SER A 81 -9.84 -16.91 10.25
CA SER A 81 -10.77 -17.50 9.28
C SER A 81 -10.79 -19.02 9.33
N ILE A 82 -11.97 -19.56 9.02
CA ILE A 82 -12.15 -20.97 8.66
C ILE A 82 -11.36 -21.22 7.36
N SER A 83 -10.69 -22.37 7.23
CA SER A 83 -9.93 -22.77 6.03
C SER A 83 -10.71 -22.64 4.71
N THR A 84 -12.03 -22.56 4.80
CA THR A 84 -12.97 -22.26 3.71
C THR A 84 -12.58 -21.03 2.90
N ILE A 85 -12.10 -19.94 3.51
CA ILE A 85 -11.71 -18.73 2.75
C ILE A 85 -10.53 -19.04 1.82
N ARG A 86 -9.51 -19.73 2.33
CA ARG A 86 -8.31 -20.09 1.55
C ARG A 86 -8.61 -21.12 0.45
N LYS A 87 -9.44 -22.12 0.75
CA LYS A 87 -9.92 -23.07 -0.27
C LYS A 87 -10.69 -22.35 -1.37
N GLY A 88 -11.61 -21.47 -0.98
CA GLY A 88 -12.38 -20.66 -1.91
C GLY A 88 -11.55 -19.65 -2.70
N GLN A 89 -10.49 -19.10 -2.11
CA GLN A 89 -9.53 -18.26 -2.80
C GLN A 89 -8.84 -19.03 -3.94
N LEU A 90 -8.37 -20.26 -3.69
CA LEU A 90 -7.79 -21.11 -4.73
C LEU A 90 -8.80 -21.40 -5.84
N ASN A 91 -10.00 -21.86 -5.49
CA ASN A 91 -11.04 -22.15 -6.48
C ASN A 91 -11.42 -20.89 -7.29
N PHE A 92 -11.46 -19.73 -6.64
CA PHE A 92 -11.71 -18.45 -7.29
C PHE A 92 -10.68 -18.13 -8.37
N THR A 93 -9.38 -18.37 -8.14
CA THR A 93 -8.32 -18.06 -9.13
C THR A 93 -8.51 -18.76 -10.47
N PHE A 94 -9.14 -19.94 -10.47
CA PHE A 94 -9.44 -20.74 -11.67
C PHE A 94 -10.86 -20.52 -12.21
N SER A 95 -11.56 -19.48 -11.74
CA SER A 95 -12.93 -19.16 -12.17
C SER A 95 -12.98 -18.00 -13.15
N LYS A 96 -14.04 -17.96 -13.96
CA LYS A 96 -14.39 -16.79 -14.79
C LYS A 96 -14.63 -15.53 -13.96
N GLU A 97 -14.92 -15.70 -12.67
CA GLU A 97 -15.18 -14.59 -11.76
C GLU A 97 -13.89 -13.89 -11.36
N ALA A 98 -12.75 -14.59 -11.36
CA ALA A 98 -11.44 -13.99 -11.24
C ALA A 98 -11.07 -13.14 -12.46
N VAL A 99 -11.43 -13.59 -13.67
CA VAL A 99 -11.28 -12.79 -14.90
C VAL A 99 -12.04 -11.47 -14.78
N LYS A 100 -13.31 -11.52 -14.35
CA LYS A 100 -14.10 -10.31 -14.12
C LYS A 100 -13.47 -9.41 -13.04
N TRP A 101 -13.07 -9.99 -11.91
CA TRP A 101 -12.50 -9.24 -10.80
C TRP A 101 -11.22 -8.51 -11.18
N ILE A 102 -10.30 -9.16 -11.90
CA ILE A 102 -9.05 -8.50 -12.29
C ILE A 102 -9.28 -7.42 -13.34
N LYS A 103 -10.19 -7.63 -14.30
CA LYS A 103 -10.58 -6.60 -15.26
C LYS A 103 -11.12 -5.37 -14.53
N ASP A 104 -12.02 -5.57 -13.58
CA ASP A 104 -12.60 -4.49 -12.77
C ASP A 104 -11.53 -3.76 -11.96
N LEU A 105 -10.55 -4.48 -11.41
CA LEU A 105 -9.45 -3.91 -10.64
C LEU A 105 -8.55 -3.00 -11.50
N ILE A 106 -8.09 -3.47 -12.67
CA ILE A 106 -7.25 -2.65 -13.57
C ILE A 106 -8.07 -1.48 -14.13
N ARG A 107 -9.35 -1.68 -14.47
CA ARG A 107 -10.22 -0.58 -14.88
C ARG A 107 -10.31 0.48 -13.80
N LYS A 108 -10.52 0.08 -12.54
CA LYS A 108 -10.62 1.02 -11.42
C LYS A 108 -9.32 1.75 -11.15
N LYS A 109 -8.16 1.09 -11.31
CA LYS A 109 -6.85 1.75 -11.30
C LYS A 109 -6.81 2.89 -12.32
N ILE A 110 -7.14 2.61 -13.59
CA ILE A 110 -7.12 3.61 -14.67
C ILE A 110 -8.11 4.75 -14.38
N GLU A 111 -9.33 4.44 -13.93
CA GLU A 111 -10.33 5.45 -13.56
C GLU A 111 -9.84 6.36 -12.43
N ASN A 112 -9.22 5.78 -11.41
CA ASN A 112 -8.68 6.52 -10.28
C ASN A 112 -7.53 7.44 -10.75
N GLN A 113 -6.65 6.95 -11.63
CA GLN A 113 -5.58 7.73 -12.24
C GLN A 113 -6.12 8.89 -13.09
N GLN A 114 -7.13 8.64 -13.94
CA GLN A 114 -7.82 9.70 -14.69
C GLN A 114 -8.44 10.73 -13.74
N ALA A 115 -9.12 10.27 -12.68
CA ALA A 115 -9.73 11.15 -11.69
C ALA A 115 -8.69 12.04 -10.99
N LEU A 116 -7.53 11.48 -10.61
CA LEU A 116 -6.45 12.26 -10.00
C LEU A 116 -5.91 13.32 -10.97
N LEU A 117 -5.64 12.97 -12.24
CA LEU A 117 -5.22 13.95 -13.25
C LEU A 117 -6.23 15.10 -13.40
N LEU A 118 -7.54 14.80 -13.36
CA LEU A 118 -8.61 15.81 -13.43
C LEU A 118 -8.66 16.74 -12.21
N THR A 119 -8.11 16.32 -11.06
CA THR A 119 -8.03 17.19 -9.87
C THR A 119 -6.81 18.12 -9.87
N MET A 120 -5.80 17.84 -10.70
CA MET A 120 -4.57 18.62 -10.75
C MET A 120 -4.81 19.95 -11.47
N LYS A 121 -4.23 21.03 -10.94
CA LYS A 121 -4.40 22.37 -11.50
C LYS A 121 -3.54 22.54 -12.75
N ILE A 122 -4.18 22.83 -13.87
CA ILE A 122 -3.50 23.07 -15.14
C ILE A 122 -3.16 24.56 -15.26
N SER A 123 -1.86 24.86 -15.39
CA SER A 123 -1.35 26.23 -15.44
C SER A 123 -1.37 26.85 -16.84
N ASN A 124 -1.38 26.03 -17.91
CA ASN A 124 -1.32 26.51 -19.29
C ASN A 124 -2.11 25.61 -20.26
N GLU A 125 -2.46 26.15 -21.44
CA GLU A 125 -3.26 25.47 -22.46
C GLU A 125 -2.55 24.27 -23.11
N VAL A 126 -1.21 24.27 -23.14
CA VAL A 126 -0.41 23.18 -23.73
C VAL A 126 -0.54 21.92 -22.88
N ASP A 127 -0.37 22.05 -21.57
CA ASP A 127 -0.49 20.94 -20.62
C ASP A 127 -1.95 20.48 -20.47
N ARG A 128 -2.93 21.39 -20.66
CA ARG A 128 -4.34 21.02 -20.74
C ARG A 128 -4.59 20.01 -21.85
N ARG A 129 -4.21 20.36 -23.08
CA ARG A 129 -4.41 19.50 -24.26
C ARG A 129 -3.65 18.19 -24.15
N ALA A 130 -2.43 18.23 -23.61
CA ALA A 130 -1.65 17.02 -23.39
C ALA A 130 -2.33 16.08 -22.37
N THR A 131 -2.88 16.64 -21.29
CA THR A 131 -3.61 15.89 -20.26
C THR A 131 -4.91 15.29 -20.80
N GLU A 132 -5.69 16.07 -21.56
CA GLU A 132 -6.91 15.58 -22.22
C GLU A 132 -6.59 14.41 -23.17
N LYS A 133 -5.53 14.54 -23.97
CA LYS A 133 -5.05 13.45 -24.83
C LYS A 133 -4.65 12.22 -24.03
N ALA A 134 -3.98 12.38 -22.89
CA ALA A 134 -3.62 11.29 -22.00
C ALA A 134 -4.88 10.60 -21.44
N ILE A 135 -5.85 11.36 -20.96
CA ILE A 135 -7.13 10.84 -20.43
C ILE A 135 -7.90 10.05 -21.49
N HIS A 136 -7.95 10.54 -22.73
CA HIS A 136 -8.58 9.80 -23.83
C HIS A 136 -7.86 8.49 -24.15
N ARG A 137 -6.52 8.48 -24.17
CA ARG A 137 -5.76 7.23 -24.38
C ARG A 137 -5.94 6.25 -23.22
N LEU A 138 -5.99 6.73 -21.98
CA LEU A 138 -6.30 5.90 -20.81
C LEU A 138 -7.69 5.27 -20.95
N GLU A 139 -8.68 6.02 -21.43
CA GLU A 139 -10.02 5.51 -21.70
C GLU A 139 -10.04 4.43 -22.79
N ASP A 140 -9.21 4.55 -23.84
CA ASP A 140 -9.05 3.50 -24.84
C ASP A 140 -8.56 2.18 -24.23
N TYR A 141 -7.56 2.24 -23.35
CA TYR A 141 -7.07 1.04 -22.66
C TYR A 141 -8.10 0.49 -21.66
N ARG A 142 -8.84 1.36 -20.95
CA ARG A 142 -9.94 0.94 -20.07
C ARG A 142 -11.00 0.14 -20.85
N ARG A 143 -11.37 0.60 -22.05
CA ARG A 143 -12.31 -0.10 -22.94
C ARG A 143 -11.77 -1.42 -23.46
N LYS A 144 -10.49 -1.48 -23.86
CA LYS A 144 -9.83 -2.74 -24.26
C LYS A 144 -9.85 -3.78 -23.13
N ILE A 145 -9.57 -3.36 -21.90
CA ILE A 145 -9.62 -4.22 -20.72
C ILE A 145 -11.05 -4.67 -20.42
N GLU A 146 -12.07 -3.86 -20.72
CA GLU A 146 -13.46 -4.27 -20.54
C GLU A 146 -13.89 -5.34 -21.55
N THR A 147 -13.43 -5.25 -22.80
CA THR A 147 -13.89 -6.14 -23.89
C THR A 147 -13.15 -7.46 -23.99
N ILE A 148 -11.93 -7.58 -23.49
CA ILE A 148 -11.19 -8.85 -23.51
C ILE A 148 -11.91 -9.91 -22.67
N ASP A 149 -12.02 -11.13 -23.19
CA ASP A 149 -12.63 -12.26 -22.50
C ASP A 149 -11.65 -13.45 -22.42
N GLY A 150 -11.87 -14.30 -21.43
CA GLY A 150 -11.09 -15.50 -21.15
C GLY A 150 -11.84 -16.38 -20.16
N GLU A 151 -11.56 -17.69 -20.16
CA GLU A 151 -12.19 -18.61 -19.22
C GLU A 151 -11.50 -18.52 -17.85
N ILE A 152 -10.18 -18.36 -17.87
CA ILE A 152 -9.36 -18.14 -16.68
C ILE A 152 -8.38 -16.98 -16.88
N VAL A 153 -7.85 -16.43 -15.79
CA VAL A 153 -6.99 -15.24 -15.84
C VAL A 153 -5.74 -15.47 -16.67
N SER A 154 -5.18 -16.68 -16.68
CA SER A 154 -3.98 -17.01 -17.45
C SER A 154 -4.15 -16.79 -18.96
N ASP A 155 -5.36 -16.91 -19.49
CA ASP A 155 -5.65 -16.76 -20.92
C ASP A 155 -5.41 -15.31 -21.40
N ILE A 156 -5.65 -14.35 -20.51
CA ILE A 156 -5.62 -12.92 -20.82
C ILE A 156 -4.51 -12.15 -20.08
N ALA A 157 -3.85 -12.79 -19.11
CA ALA A 157 -2.88 -12.15 -18.22
C ALA A 157 -1.73 -11.43 -18.95
N PRO A 158 -1.09 -11.99 -20.00
CA PRO A 158 -0.03 -11.28 -20.74
C PRO A 158 -0.53 -9.97 -21.36
N THR A 159 -1.73 -10.02 -21.96
CA THR A 159 -2.36 -8.87 -22.61
C THR A 159 -2.76 -7.80 -21.60
N LEU A 160 -3.36 -8.21 -20.47
CA LEU A 160 -3.71 -7.30 -19.39
C LEU A 160 -2.48 -6.57 -18.81
N ARG A 161 -1.39 -7.29 -18.53
CA ARG A 161 -0.14 -6.68 -18.05
C ARG A 161 0.44 -5.70 -19.08
N GLY A 162 0.39 -6.04 -20.36
CA GLY A 162 0.83 -5.14 -21.43
C GLY A 162 0.03 -3.84 -21.49
N TRP A 163 -1.30 -3.91 -21.42
CA TRP A 163 -2.17 -2.73 -21.42
C TRP A 163 -2.06 -1.90 -20.15
N GLU A 164 -1.99 -2.55 -18.98
CA GLU A 164 -1.77 -1.90 -17.70
C GLU A 164 -0.44 -1.12 -17.70
N GLY A 165 0.65 -1.73 -18.16
CA GLY A 165 1.96 -1.07 -18.21
C GLY A 165 1.98 0.16 -19.12
N VAL A 166 1.32 0.08 -20.29
CA VAL A 166 1.20 1.24 -21.19
C VAL A 166 0.32 2.34 -20.59
N ALA A 167 -0.80 1.97 -19.96
CA ALA A 167 -1.66 2.94 -19.26
C ALA A 167 -0.90 3.64 -18.13
N SER A 168 -0.16 2.89 -17.30
CA SER A 168 0.70 3.44 -16.25
C SER A 168 1.74 4.42 -16.79
N LYS A 169 2.38 4.11 -17.93
CA LYS A 169 3.34 5.03 -18.58
C LYS A 169 2.67 6.34 -19.00
N ILE A 170 1.52 6.27 -19.67
CA ILE A 170 0.76 7.45 -20.11
C ILE A 170 0.36 8.31 -18.90
N TYR A 171 -0.10 7.68 -17.83
CA TYR A 171 -0.49 8.37 -16.61
C TYR A 171 0.68 9.13 -15.97
N PHE A 172 1.83 8.47 -15.75
CA PHE A 172 2.98 9.13 -15.13
C PHE A 172 3.57 10.23 -16.02
N GLU A 173 3.60 10.05 -17.35
CA GLU A 173 3.97 11.12 -18.29
C GLU A 173 3.06 12.34 -18.19
N ALA A 174 1.75 12.13 -18.00
CA ALA A 174 0.80 13.22 -17.80
C ALA A 174 0.99 13.88 -16.42
N MET A 175 1.11 13.09 -15.35
CA MET A 175 1.32 13.57 -13.98
C MET A 175 2.60 14.42 -13.88
N ASN A 176 3.66 14.04 -14.58
CA ASN A 176 4.95 14.71 -14.55
C ASN A 176 4.85 16.19 -14.94
N ARG A 177 3.94 16.54 -15.86
CA ARG A 177 3.71 17.92 -16.33
C ARG A 177 3.17 18.86 -15.25
N PHE A 178 2.63 18.30 -14.17
CA PHE A 178 2.10 19.07 -13.04
C PHE A 178 3.13 19.27 -11.93
N LEU A 179 4.31 18.67 -12.06
CA LEU A 179 5.38 18.81 -11.08
C LEU A 179 6.23 20.04 -11.42
N PRO A 180 6.91 20.64 -10.43
CA PRO A 180 7.97 21.60 -10.70
C PRO A 180 9.07 20.96 -11.56
N GLU A 181 9.69 21.74 -12.45
CA GLU A 181 10.65 21.26 -13.45
C GLU A 181 11.84 20.53 -12.81
N GLU A 182 12.28 20.97 -11.64
CA GLU A 182 13.36 20.33 -10.88
C GLU A 182 13.03 18.91 -10.36
N TYR A 183 11.75 18.53 -10.32
CA TYR A 183 11.28 17.21 -9.89
C TYR A 183 10.75 16.37 -11.06
N HIS A 184 10.92 16.83 -12.30
CA HIS A 184 10.57 16.02 -13.45
C HIS A 184 11.37 14.71 -13.48
N PHE A 185 10.70 13.61 -13.77
CA PHE A 185 11.31 12.30 -13.89
C PHE A 185 11.02 11.66 -15.25
N GLU A 186 11.92 10.83 -15.78
CA GLU A 186 11.76 10.24 -17.11
C GLU A 186 10.69 9.12 -17.12
N ASN A 187 10.79 8.21 -16.14
CA ASN A 187 9.87 7.08 -16.01
C ASN A 187 9.78 6.62 -14.55
N ARG A 188 8.77 5.80 -14.25
CA ARG A 188 8.66 5.14 -12.94
C ARG A 188 9.87 4.20 -12.74
N SER A 189 10.63 4.40 -11.68
CA SER A 189 11.80 3.58 -11.28
C SER A 189 11.62 3.03 -9.86
N GLN A 190 11.58 1.70 -9.71
CA GLN A 190 11.28 1.05 -8.44
C GLN A 190 12.52 0.84 -7.58
N HIS A 191 13.45 -0.02 -8.00
CA HIS A 191 14.68 -0.28 -7.26
C HIS A 191 15.86 -0.42 -8.22
N PRO A 192 16.79 0.55 -8.26
CA PRO A 192 16.81 1.80 -7.46
C PRO A 192 15.78 2.85 -7.91
N ALA A 193 15.51 3.84 -7.05
CA ALA A 193 14.85 5.09 -7.47
C ALA A 193 15.89 5.99 -8.14
N MET A 194 15.56 6.55 -9.30
CA MET A 194 16.49 7.39 -10.09
C MET A 194 16.27 8.88 -9.91
N ASP A 195 15.28 9.25 -9.09
CA ASP A 195 14.91 10.64 -8.79
C ASP A 195 14.14 10.70 -7.47
N VAL A 196 13.94 11.93 -7.00
CA VAL A 196 13.27 12.23 -5.72
C VAL A 196 11.82 11.75 -5.72
N VAL A 197 11.08 11.97 -6.80
CA VAL A 197 9.65 11.61 -6.86
C VAL A 197 9.47 10.10 -6.79
N ASN A 198 10.27 9.35 -7.53
CA ASN A 198 10.30 7.90 -7.45
C ASN A 198 10.71 7.42 -6.04
N ALA A 199 11.67 8.05 -5.36
CA ALA A 199 12.03 7.69 -4.00
C ALA A 199 10.86 7.85 -3.02
N PHE A 200 10.11 8.96 -3.11
CA PHE A 200 8.90 9.19 -2.33
C PHE A 200 7.78 8.17 -2.67
N LEU A 201 7.51 7.93 -3.96
CA LEU A 201 6.51 6.96 -4.40
C LEU A 201 6.85 5.53 -3.95
N ASN A 202 8.11 5.11 -4.07
CA ASN A 202 8.57 3.78 -3.64
C ASN A 202 8.34 3.58 -2.15
N TYR A 203 8.73 4.55 -1.33
CA TYR A 203 8.55 4.47 0.12
C TYR A 203 7.06 4.48 0.51
N GLY A 204 6.27 5.36 -0.10
CA GLY A 204 4.83 5.44 0.14
C GLY A 204 4.09 4.16 -0.27
N TYR A 205 4.44 3.55 -1.41
CA TYR A 205 3.90 2.25 -1.79
C TYR A 205 4.35 1.16 -0.81
N GLY A 206 5.59 1.19 -0.31
CA GLY A 206 6.07 0.33 0.77
C GLY A 206 5.16 0.32 2.00
N ILE A 207 4.78 1.51 2.47
CA ILE A 207 3.83 1.68 3.60
C ILE A 207 2.46 1.10 3.23
N LEU A 208 1.96 1.40 2.04
CA LEU A 208 0.65 0.93 1.58
C LEU A 208 0.60 -0.59 1.42
N TYR A 209 1.68 -1.23 0.96
CA TYR A 209 1.82 -2.69 0.88
C TYR A 209 1.58 -3.34 2.23
N GLY A 210 2.26 -2.87 3.29
CA GLY A 210 2.09 -3.43 4.64
C GLY A 210 0.67 -3.30 5.18
N LYS A 211 -0.01 -2.18 4.88
CA LYS A 211 -1.40 -1.93 5.32
C LYS A 211 -2.40 -2.84 4.62
N ILE A 212 -2.24 -3.06 3.30
CA ILE A 212 -3.10 -3.97 2.53
C ILE A 212 -2.84 -5.41 2.93
N GLU A 213 -1.58 -5.83 3.04
CA GLU A 213 -1.22 -7.17 3.48
C GLU A 213 -1.80 -7.48 4.87
N GLY A 214 -1.67 -6.55 5.82
CA GLY A 214 -2.25 -6.66 7.15
C GLY A 214 -3.79 -6.80 7.10
N ALA A 215 -4.46 -6.05 6.23
CA ALA A 215 -5.92 -6.17 6.05
C ALA A 215 -6.33 -7.53 5.49
N LEU A 216 -5.65 -8.03 4.45
CA LEU A 216 -5.92 -9.34 3.86
C LEU A 216 -5.76 -10.46 4.90
N ILE A 217 -4.65 -10.44 5.65
CA ILE A 217 -4.37 -11.42 6.71
C ILE A 217 -5.42 -11.37 7.82
N LYS A 218 -5.81 -10.17 8.26
CA LYS A 218 -6.87 -9.98 9.28
C LYS A 218 -8.21 -10.55 8.86
N THR A 219 -8.52 -10.52 7.56
CA THR A 219 -9.74 -11.13 7.00
C THR A 219 -9.59 -12.61 6.66
N GLY A 220 -8.39 -13.16 6.85
CA GLY A 220 -8.06 -14.56 6.67
C GLY A 220 -7.91 -14.99 5.21
N ILE A 221 -7.58 -14.02 4.34
CA ILE A 221 -7.11 -14.22 2.97
C ILE A 221 -5.61 -14.52 3.02
N ASP A 222 -5.12 -15.41 2.15
CA ASP A 222 -3.69 -15.66 1.99
C ASP A 222 -3.09 -14.66 0.98
N PRO A 223 -2.21 -13.72 1.39
CA PRO A 223 -1.64 -12.73 0.47
C PRO A 223 -0.75 -13.31 -0.62
N TYR A 224 -0.28 -14.56 -0.45
CA TYR A 224 0.66 -15.22 -1.37
C TYR A 224 -0.04 -15.96 -2.51
N ILE A 225 -1.37 -16.05 -2.49
CA ILE A 225 -2.17 -16.63 -3.59
C ILE A 225 -2.71 -15.48 -4.44
N GLY A 226 -1.97 -15.14 -5.49
CA GLY A 226 -2.29 -14.06 -6.43
C GLY A 226 -3.33 -14.45 -7.46
N VAL A 227 -3.86 -13.46 -8.17
CA VAL A 227 -4.81 -13.68 -9.28
C VAL A 227 -4.16 -13.32 -10.61
N LEU A 228 -3.51 -12.14 -10.70
CA LEU A 228 -2.85 -11.69 -11.93
C LEU A 228 -1.34 -11.65 -11.82
N HIS A 229 -0.78 -11.11 -10.75
CA HIS A 229 0.68 -11.10 -10.59
C HIS A 229 1.18 -12.54 -10.43
N ARG A 230 2.25 -12.89 -11.16
CA ARG A 230 2.79 -14.26 -11.17
C ARG A 230 3.24 -14.66 -9.77
N ASP A 231 3.09 -15.95 -9.47
CA ASP A 231 3.63 -16.57 -8.27
C ASP A 231 5.17 -16.52 -8.30
N ASP A 232 5.74 -15.39 -7.87
CA ASP A 232 7.14 -15.30 -7.52
C ASP A 232 7.32 -15.87 -6.12
N TYR A 233 8.28 -16.79 -5.95
CA TYR A 233 8.55 -17.43 -4.67
C TYR A 233 8.70 -16.40 -3.55
N ASN A 234 7.92 -16.58 -2.47
CA ASN A 234 7.95 -15.75 -1.27
C ASN A 234 7.59 -14.26 -1.46
N ARG A 235 6.66 -13.94 -2.37
CA ARG A 235 6.08 -12.60 -2.48
C ARG A 235 4.56 -12.61 -2.26
N PRO A 236 4.01 -11.59 -1.56
CA PRO A 236 2.57 -11.49 -1.32
C PRO A 236 1.86 -10.94 -2.57
N VAL A 237 1.81 -11.75 -3.63
CA VAL A 237 1.38 -11.37 -4.99
C VAL A 237 -0.06 -10.85 -5.06
N LEU A 238 -0.97 -11.26 -4.17
CA LEU A 238 -2.32 -10.69 -4.11
C LEU A 238 -2.30 -9.23 -3.63
N VAL A 239 -1.34 -8.85 -2.80
CA VAL A 239 -1.17 -7.46 -2.38
C VAL A 239 -0.83 -6.60 -3.60
N TYR A 240 -0.05 -7.14 -4.55
CA TYR A 240 0.28 -6.45 -5.80
C TYR A 240 -0.93 -6.28 -6.73
N ASP A 241 -1.91 -7.20 -6.66
CA ASP A 241 -3.20 -6.98 -7.31
C ASP A 241 -3.99 -5.89 -6.57
N VAL A 242 -4.28 -6.09 -5.28
CA VAL A 242 -5.18 -5.23 -4.50
C VAL A 242 -4.68 -3.79 -4.36
N ILE A 243 -3.36 -3.58 -4.32
CA ILE A 243 -2.79 -2.23 -4.19
C ILE A 243 -3.19 -1.31 -5.33
N GLU A 244 -3.45 -1.84 -6.52
CA GLU A 244 -3.76 -1.03 -7.71
C GLU A 244 -5.02 -0.16 -7.54
N LEU A 245 -5.94 -0.56 -6.65
CA LEU A 245 -7.09 0.27 -6.28
C LEU A 245 -6.71 1.53 -5.48
N TYR A 246 -5.58 1.49 -4.78
CA TYR A 246 -5.20 2.44 -3.74
C TYR A 246 -3.89 3.19 -4.03
N ARG A 247 -3.11 2.81 -5.05
CA ARG A 247 -1.85 3.51 -5.41
C ARG A 247 -2.04 5.01 -5.59
N VAL A 248 -3.19 5.41 -6.14
CA VAL A 248 -3.56 6.81 -6.36
C VAL A 248 -3.55 7.64 -5.06
N TRP A 249 -3.75 7.00 -3.89
CA TRP A 249 -3.70 7.67 -2.60
C TRP A 249 -2.28 8.09 -2.24
N VAL A 250 -1.30 7.22 -2.48
CA VAL A 250 0.12 7.56 -2.31
C VAL A 250 0.52 8.59 -3.35
N GLU A 251 0.11 8.42 -4.60
CA GLU A 251 0.42 9.36 -5.70
C GLU A 251 -0.11 10.76 -5.40
N TYR A 252 -1.34 10.88 -4.88
CA TYR A 252 -1.91 12.16 -4.46
C TYR A 252 -1.10 12.82 -3.34
N VAL A 253 -0.72 12.08 -2.30
CA VAL A 253 0.07 12.63 -1.18
C VAL A 253 1.46 13.07 -1.66
N VAL A 254 2.14 12.24 -2.45
CA VAL A 254 3.48 12.57 -2.98
C VAL A 254 3.39 13.77 -3.93
N TYR A 255 2.43 13.78 -4.85
CA TYR A 255 2.17 14.92 -5.72
C TYR A 255 1.96 16.19 -4.89
N SER A 256 1.13 16.14 -3.84
CA SER A 256 0.83 17.29 -3.01
C SER A 256 2.07 17.85 -2.30
N LEU A 257 2.92 16.98 -1.75
CA LEU A 257 4.17 17.39 -1.10
C LEU A 257 5.16 18.04 -2.08
N ILE A 258 5.29 17.48 -3.28
CA ILE A 258 6.21 17.97 -4.31
C ILE A 258 5.69 19.28 -4.93
N ALA A 259 4.42 19.34 -5.31
CA ALA A 259 3.81 20.52 -5.92
C ALA A 259 3.78 21.72 -4.97
N GLN A 260 3.71 21.49 -3.66
CA GLN A 260 3.79 22.56 -2.64
C GLN A 260 5.23 22.96 -2.29
N ARG A 261 6.26 22.35 -2.92
CA ARG A 261 7.68 22.61 -2.64
C ARG A 261 8.05 22.43 -1.16
N VAL A 262 7.39 21.48 -0.48
CA VAL A 262 7.69 21.13 0.92
C VAL A 262 8.93 20.24 1.03
N VAL A 263 9.24 19.50 -0.04
CA VAL A 263 10.39 18.61 -0.10
C VAL A 263 11.67 19.43 -0.31
N THR A 264 12.60 19.36 0.64
CA THR A 264 13.92 20.02 0.55
C THR A 264 15.03 19.00 0.30
N ASP A 265 16.24 19.48 0.02
CA ASP A 265 17.46 18.67 -0.13
C ASP A 265 17.82 17.88 1.14
N GLU A 266 17.39 18.34 2.33
CA GLU A 266 17.53 17.58 3.59
C GLU A 266 16.70 16.29 3.64
N TYR A 267 15.72 16.12 2.75
CA TYR A 267 14.78 14.99 2.80
C TYR A 267 15.26 13.77 2.04
N TYR A 268 16.28 13.91 1.19
CA TYR A 268 16.80 12.83 0.37
C TYR A 268 18.31 12.96 0.15
N SER A 269 18.94 11.86 -0.25
CA SER A 269 20.34 11.88 -0.71
C SER A 269 20.49 11.08 -1.99
N MET A 270 21.39 11.54 -2.85
CA MET A 270 21.87 10.78 -4.00
C MET A 270 23.10 9.97 -3.58
N LYS A 271 23.09 8.66 -3.86
CA LYS A 271 24.22 7.77 -3.61
C LYS A 271 25.19 7.79 -4.80
N GLU A 272 26.37 7.22 -4.61
CA GLU A 272 27.43 7.16 -5.63
C GLU A 272 26.99 6.42 -6.91
N ASP A 273 26.05 5.48 -6.79
CA ASP A 273 25.46 4.74 -7.91
C ASP A 273 24.35 5.50 -8.65
N GLY A 274 24.10 6.77 -8.29
CA GLY A 274 23.05 7.62 -8.85
C GLY A 274 21.65 7.35 -8.28
N SER A 275 21.51 6.44 -7.31
CA SER A 275 20.22 6.15 -6.69
C SER A 275 19.82 7.20 -5.65
N TYR A 276 18.52 7.51 -5.59
CA TYR A 276 17.94 8.44 -4.63
C TYR A 276 17.31 7.70 -3.46
N TRP A 277 17.62 8.15 -2.24
CA TRP A 277 17.12 7.57 -1.00
C TRP A 277 16.51 8.65 -0.11
N LEU A 278 15.39 8.33 0.55
CA LEU A 278 14.82 9.21 1.56
C LEU A 278 15.67 9.21 2.82
N GLU A 279 15.96 10.39 3.35
CA GLU A 279 16.60 10.58 4.64
C GLU A 279 15.59 10.57 5.79
N GLY A 280 16.07 10.60 7.03
CA GLY A 280 15.24 10.47 8.23
C GLY A 280 14.10 11.50 8.31
N LEU A 281 14.37 12.75 7.91
CA LEU A 281 13.37 13.82 7.88
C LEU A 281 12.34 13.58 6.77
N GLY A 282 12.77 13.28 5.55
CA GLY A 282 11.89 12.97 4.42
C GLY A 282 10.96 11.79 4.69
N ARG A 283 11.48 10.71 5.29
CA ARG A 283 10.68 9.56 5.74
C ARG A 283 9.61 9.98 6.75
N ARG A 284 9.98 10.77 7.76
CA ARG A 284 9.05 11.23 8.80
C ARG A 284 7.90 12.06 8.22
N VAL A 285 8.23 13.01 7.35
CA VAL A 285 7.22 13.87 6.70
C VAL A 285 6.28 13.04 5.84
N LEU A 286 6.81 12.15 4.99
CA LEU A 286 5.98 11.29 4.15
C LEU A 286 5.08 10.35 4.97
N ILE A 287 5.61 9.72 6.03
CA ILE A 287 4.83 8.85 6.92
C ILE A 287 3.68 9.63 7.54
N GLN A 288 3.96 10.83 8.07
CA GLN A 288 2.96 11.66 8.73
C GLN A 288 1.86 12.07 7.74
N SER A 289 2.23 12.65 6.59
CA SER A 289 1.28 13.09 5.58
C SER A 289 0.43 11.95 5.02
N LEU A 290 1.02 10.77 4.83
CA LEU A 290 0.28 9.59 4.36
C LEU A 290 -0.67 9.06 5.43
N ASN A 291 -0.26 9.00 6.70
CA ASN A 291 -1.15 8.57 7.78
C ASN A 291 -2.31 9.53 7.98
N ASP A 292 -2.06 10.85 7.96
CA ASP A 292 -3.11 11.87 8.06
C ASP A 292 -4.14 11.70 6.93
N TYR A 293 -3.67 11.54 5.68
CA TYR A 293 -4.54 11.29 4.53
C TYR A 293 -5.34 9.98 4.63
N LEU A 294 -4.74 8.93 5.21
CA LEU A 294 -5.39 7.63 5.40
C LEU A 294 -6.40 7.62 6.56
N ASP A 295 -6.22 8.48 7.56
CA ASP A 295 -7.11 8.63 8.71
C ASP A 295 -8.32 9.53 8.43
N GLU A 296 -8.24 10.38 7.42
CA GLU A 296 -9.38 11.14 6.89
C GLU A 296 -10.58 10.21 6.57
N THR A 297 -11.75 10.66 7.03
CA THR A 297 -13.02 9.95 6.86
C THR A 297 -13.65 10.24 5.51
N ILE A 298 -13.95 9.18 4.77
CA ILE A 298 -14.62 9.26 3.46
C ILE A 298 -15.84 8.34 3.44
N GLN A 299 -16.80 8.67 2.56
CA GLN A 299 -17.98 7.86 2.33
C GLN A 299 -17.82 7.04 1.05
N ILE A 300 -17.82 5.72 1.16
CA ILE A 300 -17.82 4.79 0.03
C ILE A 300 -19.03 3.88 0.17
N LYS A 301 -19.86 3.78 -0.89
CA LYS A 301 -21.09 2.95 -0.92
C LYS A 301 -21.99 3.16 0.31
N GLY A 302 -22.13 4.42 0.76
CA GLY A 302 -22.96 4.77 1.92
C GLY A 302 -22.31 4.55 3.29
N VAL A 303 -21.10 3.97 3.35
CA VAL A 303 -20.38 3.70 4.61
C VAL A 303 -19.31 4.75 4.85
N THR A 304 -19.44 5.48 5.96
CA THR A 304 -18.54 6.57 6.37
C THR A 304 -17.47 6.06 7.33
N ARG A 305 -16.23 5.92 6.84
CA ARG A 305 -15.07 5.36 7.57
C ARG A 305 -13.77 5.99 7.05
N SER A 306 -12.69 5.90 7.81
CA SER A 306 -11.37 6.35 7.33
C SER A 306 -10.94 5.59 6.09
N ARG A 307 -10.15 6.22 5.21
CA ARG A 307 -9.57 5.53 4.02
C ARG A 307 -8.88 4.22 4.40
N MET A 308 -8.14 4.23 5.51
CA MET A 308 -7.54 3.03 6.09
C MET A 308 -8.55 1.91 6.33
N HIS A 309 -9.68 2.25 6.95
CA HIS A 309 -10.70 1.25 7.26
C HIS A 309 -11.48 0.81 6.01
N GLN A 310 -11.54 1.64 4.97
CA GLN A 310 -12.09 1.22 3.66
C GLN A 310 -11.26 0.09 3.02
N ILE A 311 -9.92 0.09 3.18
CA ILE A 311 -9.08 -1.04 2.75
C ILE A 311 -9.49 -2.33 3.48
N PHE A 312 -9.74 -2.24 4.79
CA PHE A 312 -10.19 -3.39 5.59
C PHE A 312 -11.57 -3.89 5.15
N LEU A 313 -12.53 -2.99 4.92
CA LEU A 313 -13.87 -3.36 4.42
C LEU A 313 -13.80 -4.03 3.05
N TYR A 314 -12.92 -3.55 2.15
CA TYR A 314 -12.68 -4.20 0.88
C TYR A 314 -12.13 -5.62 1.06
N ALA A 315 -11.14 -5.81 1.92
CA ALA A 315 -10.60 -7.13 2.22
C ALA A 315 -11.69 -8.06 2.81
N GLN A 316 -12.59 -7.53 3.63
CA GLN A 316 -13.70 -8.29 4.22
C GLN A 316 -14.71 -8.74 3.16
N ASP A 317 -15.06 -7.86 2.22
CA ASP A 317 -15.94 -8.16 1.08
C ASP A 317 -15.30 -9.23 0.17
N LEU A 318 -14.01 -9.06 -0.14
CA LEU A 318 -13.24 -10.05 -0.91
C LEU A 318 -13.22 -11.42 -0.21
N ALA A 319 -13.04 -11.43 1.11
CA ALA A 319 -13.05 -12.67 1.89
C ALA A 319 -14.43 -13.35 1.88
N GLN A 320 -15.54 -12.59 1.95
CA GLN A 320 -16.88 -13.17 1.77
C GLN A 320 -17.08 -13.73 0.36
N ARG A 321 -16.57 -13.02 -0.66
CA ARG A 321 -16.61 -13.50 -2.04
C ARG A 321 -15.88 -14.83 -2.17
N PHE A 322 -14.68 -14.98 -1.62
CA PHE A 322 -13.98 -16.27 -1.66
C PHE A 322 -14.75 -17.41 -1.00
N LYS A 323 -15.49 -17.15 0.09
CA LYS A 323 -16.31 -18.20 0.74
C LYS A 323 -17.39 -18.80 -0.15
N THR A 324 -17.79 -18.14 -1.24
CA THR A 324 -18.80 -18.68 -2.15
C THR A 324 -18.25 -19.71 -3.13
N PHE A 325 -16.92 -19.88 -3.21
CA PHE A 325 -16.23 -20.79 -4.13
C PHE A 325 -15.78 -22.08 -3.42
N GLN A 326 -16.65 -22.74 -2.66
CA GLN A 326 -16.28 -23.93 -1.87
C GLN A 326 -15.96 -25.15 -2.71
#